data_AF-Q8H1L8-F1
#
_entry.id   AF-Q8H1L8-F1
#
_cell.length_a   1.000
_cell.length_b   1.000
_cell.length_c   1.000
_cell.angle_alpha   90.00
_cell.angle_beta   90.00
_cell.angle_gamma   90.00
#
_symmetry.space_group_name_H-M   'P 1'
#
loop_
_entity.id
_entity.type
_entity.pdbx_description
1 polymer ?
#
loop_
_entity_poly.entity_id
_entity_poly.type
_entity_poly.pdbx_seq_one_letter_code
_entity_poly.pdbx_strand_id
1 'polypeptide(L)'
;VISGEIMQIHHQKHHQTYITNYNKALEQLHDSVAKADSSTTVKLQNAIKFNGGGHINHSIFWKNLAPVREGGGEPPKEALGWAIDTNFGSLEALIQKVNA
;
A
#
# COMPACT_ATOMS: atom_id res chain seq x y z
N VAL A 1 15.59 -9.72 -8.55
CA VAL A 1 14.17 -9.61 -8.97
C VAL A 1 13.78 -8.15 -9.16
N ILE A 2 13.96 -7.28 -8.16
CA ILE A 2 13.77 -5.82 -8.29
C ILE A 2 15.13 -5.13 -8.10
N SER A 3 15.47 -4.12 -8.90
CA SER A 3 16.75 -3.43 -8.77
C SER A 3 16.78 -2.52 -7.53
N GLY A 4 17.96 -2.36 -6.92
CA GLY A 4 18.14 -1.49 -5.75
C GLY A 4 17.84 -0.02 -6.05
N GLU A 5 18.13 0.44 -7.28
CA GLU A 5 17.83 1.80 -7.72
C GLU A 5 16.32 2.08 -7.70
N ILE A 6 15.51 1.16 -8.24
CA ILE A 6 14.04 1.27 -8.19
C ILE A 6 13.59 1.33 -6.73
N MET A 7 14.05 0.40 -5.89
CA MET A 7 13.65 0.34 -4.48
C MET A 7 14.01 1.62 -3.72
N GLN A 8 15.18 2.20 -3.99
CA GLN A 8 15.64 3.43 -3.36
C GLN A 8 14.76 4.62 -3.75
N ILE A 9 14.50 4.82 -5.04
CA ILE A 9 13.66 5.93 -5.52
C ILE A 9 12.21 5.74 -5.07
N HIS A 10 11.68 4.53 -5.19
CA HIS A 10 10.30 4.20 -4.83
C HIS A 10 10.02 4.42 -3.35
N HIS A 11 10.94 4.02 -2.46
CA HIS A 11 10.82 4.28 -1.03
C HIS A 11 11.08 5.76 -0.69
N GLN A 12 12.26 6.28 -1.02
CA GLN A 12 12.71 7.59 -0.52
C GLN A 12 12.03 8.77 -1.20
N LYS A 13 11.48 8.60 -2.41
CA LYS A 13 10.82 9.68 -3.16
C LYS A 13 9.32 9.48 -3.21
N HIS A 14 8.83 8.37 -3.78
CA HIS A 14 7.39 8.18 -3.97
C HIS A 14 6.66 7.97 -2.64
N HIS A 15 7.07 6.99 -1.83
CA HIS A 15 6.41 6.74 -0.52
C HIS A 15 6.53 7.94 0.41
N GLN A 16 7.71 8.57 0.47
CA GLN A 16 7.90 9.79 1.25
C GLN A 16 6.99 10.94 0.81
N THR A 17 6.74 11.09 -0.50
CA THR A 17 5.82 12.13 -1.01
C THR A 17 4.39 11.89 -0.54
N TYR A 18 3.92 10.63 -0.57
CA TYR A 18 2.61 10.29 -0.04
C TYR A 18 2.51 10.62 1.46
N ILE A 19 3.52 10.28 2.26
CA ILE A 19 3.53 10.60 3.70
C ILE A 19 3.46 12.11 3.92
N THR A 20 4.36 12.87 3.28
CA THR A 20 4.44 14.31 3.43
C THR A 20 3.12 15.00 3.07
N ASN A 21 2.51 14.62 1.94
CA ASN A 21 1.27 15.22 1.49
C ASN A 21 0.05 14.74 2.28
N TYR A 22 0.08 13.52 2.79
CA TYR A 22 -0.97 13.01 3.67
C TYR A 22 -1.00 13.79 4.99
N ASN A 23 0.15 14.03 5.61
CA ASN A 23 0.25 14.83 6.83
C ASN A 23 -0.27 16.27 6.63
N LYS A 24 0.12 16.92 5.52
CA LYS A 24 -0.41 18.25 5.16
C LYS A 24 -1.92 18.25 4.99
N ALA A 25 -2.48 17.22 4.35
CA ALA A 25 -3.92 17.10 4.16
C ALA A 25 -4.65 16.87 5.50
N LEU A 26 -4.05 16.14 6.44
CA LEU A 26 -4.58 15.93 7.79
C LEU A 26 -4.59 17.22 8.62
N GLU A 27 -3.54 18.04 8.54
CA GLU A 27 -3.49 19.37 9.16
C GLU A 27 -4.61 20.27 8.64
N GLN A 28 -4.76 20.35 7.32
CA GLN A 28 -5.83 21.13 6.68
C GLN A 28 -7.22 20.60 7.02
N LEU A 29 -7.37 19.27 7.13
CA LEU A 29 -8.62 18.62 7.51
C LEU A 29 -8.99 19.00 8.94
N HIS A 30 -8.05 18.89 9.87
CA HIS A 30 -8.23 19.28 11.27
C HIS A 30 -8.71 20.74 11.38
N ASP A 31 -8.06 21.66 10.66
CA ASP A 31 -8.43 23.08 10.65
C ASP A 31 -9.84 23.31 10.06
N SER A 32 -10.17 22.62 8.97
CA SER A 32 -11.50 22.75 8.33
C SER A 32 -12.61 22.23 9.24
N VAL A 33 -12.38 21.13 9.96
CA VAL A 33 -13.32 20.57 10.93
C VAL A 33 -13.48 21.53 12.13
N ALA A 34 -12.39 22.06 12.67
CA ALA A 34 -12.43 23.01 13.77
C ALA A 34 -13.19 24.30 13.43
N LYS A 35 -13.18 24.72 12.16
CA LYS A 35 -13.91 25.89 11.65
C LYS A 35 -15.32 25.57 11.16
N ALA A 36 -15.77 24.32 11.23
CA ALA A 36 -17.01 23.83 10.63
C ALA A 36 -17.13 24.15 9.12
N ASP A 37 -16.01 24.20 8.39
CA ASP A 37 -15.97 24.40 6.94
C ASP A 37 -16.16 23.06 6.22
N SER A 38 -17.41 22.68 6.02
CA SER A 38 -17.79 21.44 5.34
C SER A 38 -17.33 21.41 3.88
N SER A 39 -17.26 22.56 3.20
CA SER A 39 -16.85 22.63 1.80
C SER A 39 -15.38 22.25 1.65
N THR A 40 -14.50 22.81 2.48
CA THR A 40 -13.08 22.46 2.48
C THR A 40 -12.87 21.02 2.96
N THR A 41 -13.61 20.59 3.99
CA THR A 41 -13.57 19.19 4.47
C THR A 41 -13.82 18.18 3.34
N VAL A 42 -14.85 18.41 2.52
CA VAL A 42 -15.18 17.55 1.38
C VAL A 42 -14.13 17.65 0.27
N LYS A 43 -13.65 18.86 -0.03
CA LYS A 43 -12.61 19.09 -1.04
C LYS A 43 -11.30 18.35 -0.73
N LEU A 44 -10.94 18.22 0.55
CA LEU A 44 -9.72 17.54 1.00
C LEU A 44 -9.77 16.01 0.84
N GLN A 45 -10.95 15.40 0.70
CA GLN A 45 -11.09 13.95 0.66
C GLN A 45 -10.30 13.30 -0.47
N ASN A 46 -10.16 13.96 -1.63
CA ASN A 46 -9.32 13.44 -2.72
C ASN A 46 -7.84 13.37 -2.33
N ALA A 47 -7.31 14.40 -1.66
CA ALA A 47 -5.92 14.42 -1.21
C ALA A 47 -5.68 13.39 -0.09
N ILE A 48 -6.62 13.25 0.84
CA ILE A 48 -6.61 12.24 1.91
C ILE A 48 -6.62 10.82 1.32
N LYS A 49 -7.57 10.52 0.43
CA LYS A 49 -7.67 9.21 -0.22
C LYS A 49 -6.43 8.87 -1.02
N PHE A 50 -5.93 9.82 -1.83
CA PHE A 50 -4.80 9.58 -2.72
C PHE A 50 -3.50 9.38 -1.93
N ASN A 51 -3.16 10.30 -1.03
CA ASN A 51 -1.90 10.23 -0.31
C ASN A 51 -1.95 9.24 0.86
N GLY A 52 -3.07 9.17 1.59
CA GLY A 52 -3.27 8.18 2.64
C GLY A 52 -3.32 6.76 2.07
N GLY A 53 -4.06 6.55 0.98
CA GLY A 53 -4.07 5.27 0.26
C GLY A 53 -2.69 4.92 -0.29
N GLY A 54 -1.98 5.89 -0.87
CA GLY A 54 -0.59 5.72 -1.30
C GLY A 54 0.33 5.27 -0.15
N HIS A 55 0.24 5.92 1.01
CA HIS A 55 1.01 5.54 2.20
C HIS A 55 0.68 4.12 2.67
N ILE A 56 -0.60 3.77 2.80
CA ILE A 56 -1.05 2.42 3.24
C ILE A 56 -0.54 1.35 2.28
N ASN A 57 -0.77 1.54 0.97
CA ASN A 57 -0.39 0.56 -0.05
C ASN A 57 1.12 0.29 -0.04
N HIS A 58 1.95 1.33 0.07
CA HIS A 58 3.40 1.16 0.10
C HIS A 58 3.88 0.55 1.43
N SER A 59 3.28 0.92 2.56
CA SER A 59 3.60 0.31 3.85
C SER A 59 3.32 -1.19 3.87
N ILE A 60 2.28 -1.64 3.16
CA ILE A 60 1.98 -3.08 2.95
C ILE A 60 2.98 -3.69 1.96
N PHE A 61 3.23 -3.02 0.82
CA PHE A 61 4.15 -3.47 -0.22
C PHE A 61 5.58 -3.74 0.29
N TRP A 62 6.09 -2.93 1.22
CA TRP A 62 7.42 -3.18 1.78
C TRP A 62 7.46 -4.39 2.71
N LYS A 63 6.33 -4.74 3.34
CA LYS A 63 6.24 -5.84 4.31
C LYS A 63 5.85 -7.17 3.67
N ASN A 64 5.28 -7.15 2.46
CA ASN A 64 4.93 -8.37 1.73
C ASN A 64 6.05 -8.84 0.77
N LEU A 65 7.20 -8.16 0.78
CA LEU A 65 8.41 -8.54 0.06
C LEU A 65 9.51 -8.95 1.06
N ALA A 66 10.30 -9.95 0.67
CA ALA A 66 11.51 -10.34 1.38
C ALA A 66 12.58 -10.78 0.36
N PRO A 67 13.88 -10.68 0.69
CA PRO A 67 14.92 -11.35 -0.07
C PRO A 67 14.65 -12.85 -0.18
N VAL A 68 15.01 -13.48 -1.30
CA VAL A 68 14.83 -14.93 -1.49
C VAL A 68 15.52 -15.74 -0.39
N ARG A 69 16.72 -15.32 0.02
CA ARG A 69 17.46 -15.94 1.14
C ARG A 69 16.78 -15.81 2.51
N GLU A 70 15.73 -15.00 2.61
CA GLU A 70 14.93 -14.77 3.83
C GLU A 70 13.49 -15.29 3.64
N GLY A 71 13.24 -16.14 2.64
CA GLY A 71 11.93 -16.77 2.39
C GLY A 71 11.06 -16.05 1.36
N GLY A 72 11.56 -15.01 0.69
CA GLY A 72 10.86 -14.36 -0.40
C GLY A 72 10.61 -15.31 -1.57
N GLY A 73 9.33 -15.55 -1.90
CA GLY A 73 8.92 -16.48 -2.95
C GLY A 73 8.58 -17.89 -2.47
N GLU A 74 8.78 -18.19 -1.18
CA GLU A 74 8.33 -19.45 -0.60
C GLU A 74 6.79 -19.50 -0.53
N PRO A 75 6.15 -20.64 -0.85
CA PRO A 75 4.69 -20.78 -0.79
C PRO A 75 4.12 -20.51 0.61
N PRO A 76 2.93 -19.91 0.70
CA PRO A 76 2.24 -19.73 1.97
C PRO A 76 1.86 -21.09 2.57
N LYS A 77 1.89 -21.17 3.90
CA LYS A 77 1.64 -22.40 4.66
C LYS A 77 0.36 -22.27 5.49
N GLU A 78 -0.04 -23.37 6.11
CA GLU A 78 -1.12 -23.44 7.09
C GLU A 78 -2.43 -22.83 6.55
N ALA A 79 -3.15 -22.10 7.39
CA ALA A 79 -4.48 -21.58 7.07
C ALA A 79 -4.51 -20.75 5.77
N LEU A 80 -3.46 -19.98 5.47
CA LEU A 80 -3.42 -19.18 4.25
C LEU A 80 -3.22 -20.06 3.00
N GLY A 81 -2.33 -21.04 3.05
CA GLY A 81 -2.14 -22.00 1.97
C GLY A 81 -3.45 -22.75 1.66
N TRP A 82 -4.11 -23.28 2.69
CA TRP A 82 -5.40 -23.95 2.57
C TRP A 82 -6.49 -23.05 1.98
N ALA A 83 -6.54 -21.78 2.40
CA ALA A 83 -7.49 -20.82 1.87
C ALA A 83 -7.22 -20.49 0.39
N ILE A 84 -5.96 -20.49 -0.04
CA ILE A 84 -5.60 -20.26 -1.44
C ILE A 84 -6.08 -21.44 -2.30
N ASP A 85 -5.77 -22.66 -1.89
CA ASP A 85 -6.20 -23.85 -2.64
C ASP A 85 -7.73 -23.94 -2.70
N THR A 86 -8.42 -23.64 -1.60
CA THR A 86 -9.89 -23.68 -1.55
C THR A 86 -10.54 -22.64 -2.46
N ASN A 87 -10.03 -21.40 -2.46
CA ASN A 87 -10.69 -20.29 -3.16
C ASN A 87 -10.22 -20.11 -4.61
N PHE A 88 -9.01 -20.56 -4.92
CA PHE A 88 -8.37 -20.33 -6.23
C PHE A 88 -7.95 -21.63 -6.93
N GLY A 89 -8.04 -22.79 -6.27
CA GLY A 89 -7.69 -24.09 -6.81
C GLY A 89 -6.21 -24.47 -6.61
N SER A 90 -5.30 -23.51 -6.78
CA SER A 90 -3.88 -23.65 -6.43
C SER A 90 -3.19 -22.29 -6.31
N LEU A 91 -1.97 -22.28 -5.76
CA LEU A 91 -1.12 -21.09 -5.75
C LEU A 91 -0.80 -20.61 -7.18
N GLU A 92 -0.53 -21.52 -8.12
CA GLU A 92 -0.27 -21.17 -9.52
C GLU A 92 -1.49 -20.50 -10.17
N ALA A 93 -2.70 -20.99 -9.88
CA ALA A 93 -3.93 -20.39 -10.37
C ALA A 93 -4.14 -18.98 -9.79
N LEU A 94 -3.82 -18.76 -8.50
CA LEU A 94 -3.82 -17.43 -7.90
C LEU A 94 -2.79 -16.51 -8.57
N ILE A 95 -1.56 -16.97 -8.79
CA ILE A 95 -0.50 -16.21 -9.48
C ILE A 95 -0.96 -15.79 -10.88
N GLN A 96 -1.53 -16.73 -11.66
CA GLN A 96 -2.09 -16.42 -12.97
C GLN A 96 -3.22 -15.40 -12.90
N LYS A 97 -4.11 -15.52 -11.90
CA LYS A 97 -5.24 -14.62 -11.73
C LYS A 97 -4.81 -13.20 -11.37
N VAL A 98 -3.75 -13.03 -10.58
CA VAL A 98 -3.21 -11.73 -10.16
C VAL A 98 -2.36 -11.08 -11.26
N ASN A 99 -1.72 -11.88 -12.11
CA ASN A 99 -0.88 -11.39 -13.21
C ASN A 99 -1.67 -11.07 -14.50
N ALA A 100 -2.93 -11.51 -14.60
CA ALA A 100 -3.81 -11.25 -15.75
C ALA A 100 -4.31 -9.80 -15.76
#